data_AF-A0A139HRP8-F1
#
_entry.id   AF-A0A139HRP8-F1
#
_cell.length_a   1.000
_cell.length_b   1.000
_cell.length_c   1.000
_cell.angle_alpha   90.00
_cell.angle_beta   90.00
_cell.angle_gamma   90.00
#
_symmetry.space_group_name_H-M   'P 1'
#
loop_
_entity.id
_entity.type
_entity.pdbx_description
1 polymer ?
#
loop_
_entity_poly.entity_id
_entity_poly.type
_entity_poly.pdbx_seq_one_letter_code
_entity_poly.pdbx_strand_id
1 'polypeptide(L)'
;MASTESQDVPVHIIAAEGDLILAVGSPVKVRLHVSSEVLKNTSPVFSTLLSPHFREGQALPSAEVPTSIKLPEDLPDGMTYLCKLLHGKEVEQLSLCPKTEDLLQAAIAADKYAAMPVLQLQMQSWLYAALDDLEPVPCEEKLSRIACIAYLARHKRAFAKATRRLILDCTGNFDRSGDGITLSDYMPPRVFEAVSYCRLRAWKKIVMEVPLLQFGHDDDVDRDEAIADAFQSDAVGWAGEKRTIADTAFCILNIRGLVDAHEALSLSASTQDGCSGLCVQCVLDGGYLTTACSKEDH
;
A
#
# COMPACT_ATOMS: atom_id res chain seq x y z
N MET A 1 2.49 42.51 9.06
CA MET A 1 1.27 41.82 9.55
C MET A 1 1.73 40.59 10.31
N ALA A 2 1.62 40.63 11.63
CA ALA A 2 2.07 39.56 12.51
C ALA A 2 1.05 38.43 12.48
N SER A 3 1.46 37.27 11.98
CA SER A 3 0.66 36.06 11.95
C SER A 3 0.44 35.59 13.38
N THR A 4 -0.80 35.65 13.85
CA THR A 4 -1.24 35.09 15.12
C THR A 4 -1.00 33.58 15.08
N GLU A 5 0.10 33.11 15.67
CA GLU A 5 0.33 31.68 15.85
C GLU A 5 -0.78 31.13 16.74
N SER A 6 -1.52 30.15 16.22
CA SER A 6 -2.64 29.49 16.87
C SER A 6 -2.17 28.68 18.09
N GLN A 7 -2.00 29.36 19.22
CA GLN A 7 -1.74 28.75 20.53
C GLN A 7 -2.96 27.98 21.10
N ASP A 8 -4.11 28.02 20.42
CA ASP A 8 -5.39 27.46 20.87
C ASP A 8 -5.63 25.99 20.50
N VAL A 9 -4.69 25.35 19.79
CA VAL A 9 -4.79 23.91 19.47
C VAL A 9 -4.39 23.10 20.71
N PRO A 10 -5.26 22.21 21.23
CA PRO A 10 -4.97 21.43 22.41
C PRO A 10 -3.75 20.51 22.20
N VAL A 11 -2.97 20.33 23.27
CA VAL A 11 -1.81 19.43 23.26
C VAL A 11 -2.26 18.03 23.63
N HIS A 12 -2.06 17.07 22.71
CA HIS A 12 -2.29 15.66 22.95
C HIS A 12 -1.08 15.05 23.64
N ILE A 13 -1.27 14.62 24.89
CA ILE A 13 -0.22 14.02 25.69
C ILE A 13 -0.06 12.55 25.29
N ILE A 14 1.04 12.23 24.60
CA ILE A 14 1.44 10.86 24.27
C ILE A 14 2.44 10.34 25.31
N ALA A 15 3.36 11.21 25.75
CA ALA A 15 4.30 10.94 26.84
C ALA A 15 4.18 12.04 27.91
N ALA A 16 3.71 11.67 29.10
CA ALA A 16 3.50 12.63 30.20
C ALA A 16 4.80 13.31 30.65
N GLU A 17 5.91 12.58 30.65
CA GLU A 17 7.26 13.08 30.95
C GLU A 17 8.02 13.49 29.67
N GLY A 18 7.29 13.72 28.58
CA GLY A 18 7.86 14.16 27.32
C GLY A 18 8.58 15.51 27.47
N ASP A 19 9.59 15.71 26.65
CA ASP A 19 10.44 16.90 26.60
C ASP A 19 10.24 17.68 25.27
N LEU A 20 9.37 17.19 24.39
CA LEU A 20 9.16 17.71 23.04
C LEU A 20 7.68 17.87 22.69
N ILE A 21 7.33 18.97 22.03
CA ILE A 21 6.02 19.24 21.43
C ILE A 21 6.15 19.36 19.91
N LEU A 22 5.57 18.43 19.17
CA LEU A 22 5.47 18.51 17.71
C LEU A 22 4.21 19.28 17.32
N ALA A 23 4.36 20.40 16.63
CA ALA A 23 3.26 21.20 16.07
C ALA A 23 3.10 20.87 14.58
N VAL A 24 2.06 20.11 14.24
CA VAL A 24 1.94 19.44 12.93
C VAL A 24 0.90 20.11 12.04
N GLY A 25 1.23 20.26 10.76
CA GLY A 25 0.39 20.85 9.72
C GLY A 25 0.57 22.36 9.53
N SER A 26 0.11 22.85 8.38
CA SER A 26 0.06 24.28 8.03
C SER A 26 -1.35 24.66 7.57
N PRO A 27 -2.13 25.44 8.37
CA PRO A 27 -1.82 25.88 9.73
C PRO A 27 -1.71 24.70 10.72
N VAL A 28 -1.15 24.92 11.91
CA VAL A 28 -1.01 23.88 12.94
C VAL A 28 -2.39 23.29 13.25
N LYS A 29 -2.54 21.99 13.02
CA LYS A 29 -3.79 21.23 13.25
C LYS A 29 -3.75 20.40 14.51
N VAL A 30 -2.58 19.92 14.91
CA VAL A 30 -2.40 19.08 16.11
C VAL A 30 -1.08 19.41 16.80
N ARG A 31 -1.07 19.31 18.14
CA ARG A 31 0.15 19.40 18.96
C ARG A 31 0.35 18.11 19.73
N LEU A 32 1.50 17.48 19.62
CA LEU A 32 1.79 16.18 20.22
C LEU A 32 2.92 16.32 21.25
N HIS A 33 2.65 16.00 22.52
CA HIS A 33 3.65 15.98 23.58
C HIS A 33 4.25 14.57 23.71
N VAL A 34 5.54 14.47 23.40
CA VAL A 34 6.27 13.23 23.11
C VAL A 34 7.66 13.26 23.75
N SER A 35 8.34 12.10 23.78
CA SER A 35 9.74 12.00 24.25
C SER A 35 10.69 12.03 23.06
N SER A 36 11.60 12.99 23.07
CA SER A 36 12.67 13.10 22.09
C SER A 36 13.55 11.85 22.08
N GLU A 37 13.80 11.25 23.24
CA GLU A 37 14.64 10.04 23.36
C GLU A 37 14.01 8.85 22.63
N VAL A 38 12.71 8.60 22.83
CA VAL A 38 11.99 7.53 22.13
C VAL A 38 12.04 7.75 20.62
N LEU A 39 11.80 8.98 20.15
CA LEU A 39 11.84 9.30 18.73
C LEU A 39 13.24 9.11 18.13
N LYS A 40 14.30 9.60 18.79
CA LYS A 40 15.69 9.43 18.32
C LYS A 40 16.10 7.96 18.24
N ASN A 41 15.65 7.15 19.20
CA ASN A 41 16.01 5.73 19.26
C ASN A 41 15.26 4.87 18.21
N THR A 42 14.10 5.34 17.75
CA THR A 42 13.23 4.57 16.85
C THR A 42 13.23 5.08 15.40
N SER A 43 13.77 6.28 15.16
CA SER A 43 13.82 6.91 13.85
C SER A 43 15.17 7.60 13.61
N PRO A 44 15.94 7.16 12.61
CA PRO A 44 17.16 7.86 12.19
C PRO A 44 16.93 9.31 11.76
N VAL A 45 15.75 9.59 11.19
CA VAL A 45 15.37 10.94 10.78
C VAL A 45 15.15 11.83 11.99
N PHE A 46 14.42 11.37 13.01
CA PHE A 46 14.30 12.11 14.27
C PHE A 46 15.63 12.22 15.01
N SER A 47 16.47 11.19 14.98
CA SER A 47 17.84 11.23 15.52
C SER A 47 18.65 12.38 14.92
N THR A 48 18.57 12.54 13.60
CA THR A 48 19.24 13.61 12.87
C THR A 48 18.60 14.97 13.15
N LEU A 49 17.26 15.07 13.03
CA LEU A 49 16.49 16.30 13.22
C LEU A 49 16.67 16.90 14.62
N LEU A 50 16.76 16.04 15.64
CA LEU A 50 16.92 16.42 17.05
C LEU A 50 18.39 16.45 17.48
N SER A 51 19.33 16.31 16.55
CA SER A 51 20.75 16.40 16.85
C SER A 51 21.16 17.87 17.10
N PRO A 52 22.17 18.11 17.96
CA PRO A 52 22.61 19.46 18.32
C PRO A 52 23.17 20.27 17.14
N HIS A 53 23.39 19.65 15.98
CA HIS A 53 23.83 20.31 14.75
C HIS A 53 22.70 21.07 14.05
N PHE A 54 21.44 20.75 14.33
CA PHE A 54 20.28 21.46 13.79
C PHE A 54 19.75 22.47 14.80
N ARG A 55 19.09 23.52 14.31
CA ARG A 55 18.49 24.57 15.16
C ARG A 55 17.51 23.96 16.17
N GLU A 56 16.81 22.93 15.71
CA GLU A 56 15.83 22.13 16.44
C GLU A 56 16.45 21.39 17.64
N GLY A 57 17.72 20.97 17.58
CA GLY A 57 18.43 20.26 18.65
C GLY A 57 19.30 21.15 19.55
N GLN A 58 19.40 22.46 19.29
CA GLN A 58 20.16 23.40 20.12
C GLN A 58 19.39 23.86 21.37
N ALA A 59 18.06 23.76 21.36
CA ALA A 59 17.25 23.95 22.55
C ALA A 59 17.34 22.67 23.40
N LEU A 60 17.86 22.78 24.63
CA LEU A 60 17.90 21.65 25.56
C LEU A 60 16.46 21.30 25.95
N PRO A 61 15.93 20.13 25.54
CA PRO A 61 14.61 19.71 25.94
C PRO A 61 14.62 19.46 27.46
N SER A 62 13.67 20.04 28.18
CA SER A 62 13.42 19.71 29.59
C SER A 62 11.95 19.33 29.73
N ALA A 63 11.65 18.39 30.63
CA ALA A 63 10.28 18.04 30.97
C ALA A 63 9.49 19.23 31.54
N GLU A 64 10.17 20.21 32.15
CA GLU A 64 9.53 21.40 32.72
C GLU A 64 9.15 22.46 31.67
N VAL A 65 9.93 22.54 30.58
CA VAL A 65 9.68 23.46 29.46
C VAL A 65 9.94 22.69 28.15
N PRO A 66 8.94 21.96 27.64
CA PRO A 66 9.09 21.17 26.43
C PRO A 66 9.42 22.07 25.23
N THR A 67 10.41 21.66 24.43
CA THR A 67 10.76 22.37 23.20
C THR A 67 9.69 22.13 22.15
N SER A 68 9.32 23.14 21.35
CA SER A 68 8.34 22.96 20.27
C SER A 68 8.99 22.98 18.89
N ILE A 69 8.72 21.95 18.08
CA ILE A 69 9.18 21.84 16.68
C ILE A 69 7.96 21.89 15.76
N LYS A 70 8.06 22.66 14.67
CA LYS A 70 7.00 22.77 13.66
C LYS A 70 7.25 21.79 12.52
N LEU A 71 6.20 21.06 12.16
CA LEU A 71 6.17 20.07 11.09
C LEU A 71 5.05 20.42 10.10
N PRO A 72 5.21 21.50 9.31
CA PRO A 72 4.12 22.08 8.52
C PRO A 72 3.65 21.20 7.35
N GLU A 73 4.54 20.34 6.84
CA GLU A 73 4.31 19.48 5.69
C GLU A 73 3.80 18.08 6.08
N ASP A 74 3.78 17.75 7.38
CA ASP A 74 3.35 16.45 7.85
C ASP A 74 1.84 16.36 8.02
N LEU A 75 1.30 15.17 7.72
CA LEU A 75 -0.11 14.85 7.89
C LEU A 75 -0.43 14.67 9.39
N PRO A 76 -1.41 15.41 9.94
CA PRO A 76 -1.74 15.36 11.36
C PRO A 76 -2.04 13.96 11.91
N ASP A 77 -2.87 13.19 11.20
CA ASP A 77 -3.28 11.87 11.67
C ASP A 77 -2.14 10.86 11.55
N GLY A 78 -1.46 10.82 10.40
CA GLY A 78 -0.27 9.99 10.20
C GLY A 78 0.82 10.25 11.25
N MET A 79 1.07 11.52 11.60
CA MET A 79 2.05 11.87 12.63
C MET A 79 1.57 11.49 14.04
N THR A 80 0.28 11.62 14.31
CA THR A 80 -0.34 11.18 15.58
C THR A 80 -0.20 9.67 15.74
N TYR A 81 -0.49 8.91 14.68
CA TYR A 81 -0.36 7.45 14.68
C TYR A 81 1.10 7.02 14.87
N LEU A 82 2.03 7.58 14.10
CA LEU A 82 3.44 7.25 14.22
C LEU A 82 3.95 7.51 15.65
N CYS A 83 3.68 8.69 16.22
CA CYS A 83 4.13 9.00 17.57
C CYS A 83 3.53 8.03 18.61
N LYS A 84 2.23 7.75 18.55
CA LYS A 84 1.60 6.78 19.46
C LYS A 84 2.25 5.39 19.36
N LEU A 85 2.46 4.90 18.14
CA LEU A 85 3.06 3.58 17.90
C LEU A 85 4.50 3.49 18.42
N LEU A 86 5.33 4.49 18.14
CA LEU A 86 6.73 4.53 18.62
C LEU A 86 6.81 4.58 20.15
N HIS A 87 5.80 5.18 20.80
CA HIS A 87 5.66 5.24 22.24
C HIS A 87 4.96 4.03 22.87
N GLY A 88 4.63 3.00 22.09
CA GLY A 88 3.91 1.82 22.59
C GLY A 88 2.50 2.13 23.10
N LYS A 89 1.87 3.20 22.58
CA LYS A 89 0.48 3.57 22.90
C LYS A 89 -0.47 2.95 21.89
N GLU A 90 -1.68 2.65 22.36
CA GLU A 90 -2.75 2.16 21.51
C GLU A 90 -3.22 3.23 20.52
N VAL A 91 -3.53 2.79 19.31
CA VAL A 91 -4.15 3.59 18.26
C VAL A 91 -5.44 2.90 17.86
N GLU A 92 -6.58 3.38 18.37
CA GLU A 92 -7.89 2.77 18.13
C GLU A 92 -8.21 2.63 16.63
N GLN A 93 -7.82 3.64 15.84
CA GLN A 93 -7.97 3.66 14.38
C GLN A 93 -7.15 2.57 13.68
N LEU A 94 -6.06 2.13 14.30
CA LEU A 94 -5.18 1.07 13.81
C LEU A 94 -5.35 -0.25 14.58
N SER A 95 -6.53 -0.46 15.16
CA SER A 95 -6.90 -1.73 15.80
C SER A 95 -7.03 -2.87 14.76
N LEU A 96 -7.57 -4.03 15.17
CA LEU A 96 -7.51 -5.31 14.43
C LEU A 96 -7.80 -5.23 12.92
N CYS A 97 -8.70 -4.35 12.47
CA CYS A 97 -8.98 -4.12 11.06
C CYS A 97 -8.95 -2.62 10.76
N PRO A 98 -7.78 -2.04 10.46
CA PRO A 98 -7.66 -0.61 10.20
C PRO A 98 -8.29 -0.24 8.86
N LYS A 99 -8.87 0.95 8.79
CA LYS A 99 -9.22 1.52 7.48
C LYS A 99 -7.95 1.75 6.68
N THR A 100 -8.01 1.48 5.39
CA THR A 100 -6.85 1.64 4.50
C THR A 100 -6.35 3.09 4.41
N GLU A 101 -7.22 4.07 4.64
CA GLU A 101 -6.85 5.49 4.75
C GLU A 101 -5.94 5.75 5.96
N ASP A 102 -6.38 5.35 7.16
CA ASP A 102 -5.61 5.51 8.40
C ASP A 102 -4.26 4.76 8.31
N LEU A 103 -4.30 3.55 7.74
CA LEU A 103 -3.10 2.73 7.53
C LEU A 103 -2.13 3.38 6.52
N LEU A 104 -2.65 3.99 5.44
CA LEU A 104 -1.82 4.72 4.48
C LEU A 104 -1.14 5.92 5.12
N GLN A 105 -1.86 6.71 5.91
CA GLN A 105 -1.26 7.85 6.61
C GLN A 105 -0.17 7.41 7.59
N ALA A 106 -0.39 6.31 8.32
CA ALA A 106 0.63 5.74 9.19
C ALA A 106 1.86 5.24 8.42
N ALA A 107 1.65 4.56 7.28
CA ALA A 107 2.73 4.06 6.44
C ALA A 107 3.57 5.19 5.82
N ILE A 108 2.92 6.25 5.35
CA ILE A 108 3.58 7.46 4.83
C ILE A 108 4.47 8.09 5.90
N ALA A 109 3.93 8.29 7.11
CA ALA A 109 4.70 8.87 8.21
C ALA A 109 5.87 7.96 8.62
N ALA A 110 5.63 6.65 8.70
CA ALA A 110 6.67 5.67 9.05
C ALA A 110 7.80 5.60 8.01
N ASP A 111 7.49 5.70 6.73
CA ASP A 111 8.49 5.73 5.66
C ASP A 111 9.28 7.06 5.68
N LYS A 112 8.58 8.20 5.74
CA LYS A 112 9.21 9.54 5.78
C LYS A 112 10.22 9.69 6.92
N TYR A 113 9.90 9.15 8.10
CA TYR A 113 10.76 9.20 9.26
C TYR A 113 11.65 7.95 9.41
N ALA A 114 11.73 7.07 8.40
CA ALA A 114 12.52 5.84 8.43
C ALA A 114 12.27 4.95 9.67
N ALA A 115 11.03 4.94 10.16
CA ALA A 115 10.56 4.17 11.31
C ALA A 115 9.91 2.83 10.93
N MET A 116 9.79 2.53 9.63
CA MET A 116 9.23 1.27 9.12
C MET A 116 9.87 0.00 9.73
N PRO A 117 11.20 -0.09 9.96
CA PRO A 117 11.79 -1.28 10.59
C PRO A 117 11.27 -1.55 12.00
N VAL A 118 10.97 -0.51 12.78
CA VAL A 118 10.42 -0.63 14.14
C VAL A 118 8.96 -1.09 14.11
N LEU A 119 8.23 -0.71 13.07
CA LEU A 119 6.79 -0.99 12.89
C LEU A 119 6.51 -2.18 11.96
N GLN A 120 7.54 -2.94 11.57
CA GLN A 120 7.43 -3.93 10.50
C GLN A 120 6.39 -5.01 10.81
N LEU A 121 6.36 -5.52 12.05
CA LEU A 121 5.43 -6.58 12.44
C LEU A 121 3.98 -6.08 12.46
N GLN A 122 3.75 -4.89 13.01
CA GLN A 122 2.44 -4.25 13.03
C GLN A 122 1.95 -4.01 11.60
N MET A 123 2.79 -3.43 10.75
CA MET A 123 2.47 -3.15 9.36
C MET A 123 2.17 -4.42 8.55
N GLN A 124 2.92 -5.51 8.77
CA GLN A 124 2.62 -6.80 8.18
C GLN A 124 1.26 -7.33 8.62
N SER A 125 0.95 -7.28 9.92
CA SER A 125 -0.32 -7.78 10.45
C SER A 125 -1.52 -7.03 9.86
N TRP A 126 -1.43 -5.70 9.76
CA TRP A 126 -2.48 -4.87 9.17
C TRP A 126 -2.62 -5.08 7.67
N LEU A 127 -1.51 -5.30 6.96
CA LEU A 127 -1.58 -5.64 5.54
C LEU A 127 -2.26 -7.00 5.33
N TYR A 128 -1.99 -8.00 6.16
CA TYR A 128 -2.72 -9.28 6.08
C TYR A 128 -4.21 -9.08 6.35
N ALA A 129 -4.58 -8.36 7.40
CA ALA A 129 -5.99 -8.06 7.69
C ALA A 129 -6.67 -7.32 6.52
N ALA A 130 -5.99 -6.32 5.93
CA ALA A 130 -6.52 -5.57 4.79
C ALA A 130 -6.68 -6.44 3.52
N LEU A 131 -5.83 -7.46 3.33
CA LEU A 131 -5.93 -8.42 2.22
C LEU A 131 -7.01 -9.49 2.43
N ASP A 132 -7.35 -9.80 3.68
CA ASP A 132 -8.41 -10.73 4.05
C ASP A 132 -9.78 -10.04 4.01
N ASP A 133 -9.83 -8.74 4.31
CA ASP A 133 -11.01 -7.85 4.18
C ASP A 133 -11.25 -7.36 2.73
N LEU A 134 -10.59 -7.99 1.75
CA LEU A 134 -10.81 -7.65 0.35
C LEU A 134 -12.13 -8.24 -0.15
N GLU A 135 -13.09 -7.35 -0.43
CA GLU A 135 -14.38 -7.74 -1.00
C GLU A 135 -14.21 -8.38 -2.40
N PRO A 136 -15.16 -9.25 -2.80
CA PRO A 136 -15.17 -9.83 -4.15
C PRO A 136 -15.24 -8.74 -5.22
N VAL A 137 -16.08 -7.72 -5.01
CA VAL A 137 -16.14 -6.56 -5.90
C VAL A 137 -14.93 -5.65 -5.60
N PRO A 138 -14.11 -5.32 -6.61
CA PRO A 138 -12.92 -4.52 -6.40
C PRO A 138 -13.28 -3.06 -6.08
N CYS A 139 -12.78 -2.56 -4.96
CA CYS A 139 -12.68 -1.13 -4.72
C CYS A 139 -11.29 -0.67 -5.15
N GLU A 140 -11.21 0.03 -6.29
CA GLU A 140 -9.94 0.50 -6.86
C GLU A 140 -9.17 1.33 -5.83
N GLU A 141 -9.82 2.30 -5.18
CA GLU A 141 -9.20 3.16 -4.18
C GLU A 141 -8.58 2.36 -3.02
N LYS A 142 -9.29 1.37 -2.48
CA LYS A 142 -8.80 0.48 -1.41
C LYS A 142 -7.57 -0.31 -1.88
N LEU A 143 -7.61 -0.87 -3.10
CA LEU A 143 -6.50 -1.64 -3.66
C LEU A 143 -5.27 -0.77 -3.94
N SER A 144 -5.46 0.46 -4.43
CA SER A 144 -4.39 1.43 -4.67
C SER A 144 -3.68 1.81 -3.37
N ARG A 145 -4.45 2.05 -2.30
CA ARG A 145 -3.89 2.29 -0.97
C ARG A 145 -3.09 1.10 -0.47
N ILE A 146 -3.65 -0.12 -0.56
CA ILE A 146 -2.94 -1.35 -0.14
C ILE A 146 -1.65 -1.54 -0.94
N ALA A 147 -1.67 -1.30 -2.25
CA ALA A 147 -0.47 -1.38 -3.08
C ALA A 147 0.59 -0.35 -2.63
N CYS A 148 0.20 0.91 -2.38
CA CYS A 148 1.11 1.93 -1.88
C CYS A 148 1.68 1.59 -0.50
N ILE A 149 0.84 1.19 0.46
CA ILE A 149 1.26 0.76 1.80
C ILE A 149 2.25 -0.41 1.69
N ALA A 150 1.91 -1.43 0.88
CA ALA A 150 2.77 -2.59 0.69
C ALA A 150 4.10 -2.23 0.01
N TYR A 151 4.12 -1.23 -0.86
CA TYR A 151 5.35 -0.69 -1.44
C TYR A 151 6.23 -0.04 -0.36
N LEU A 152 5.67 0.89 0.41
CA LEU A 152 6.38 1.59 1.50
C LEU A 152 6.90 0.59 2.56
N ALA A 153 6.09 -0.39 2.93
CA ALA A 153 6.44 -1.44 3.88
C ALA A 153 7.37 -2.53 3.31
N ARG A 154 7.73 -2.45 2.03
CA ARG A 154 8.49 -3.48 1.29
C ARG A 154 7.86 -4.88 1.39
N HIS A 155 6.54 -4.94 1.50
CA HIS A 155 5.78 -6.16 1.67
C HIS A 155 5.42 -6.80 0.31
N LYS A 156 6.34 -7.64 -0.20
CA LYS A 156 6.23 -8.28 -1.53
C LYS A 156 4.88 -8.94 -1.82
N ARG A 157 4.37 -9.78 -0.90
CA ARG A 157 3.11 -10.54 -1.10
C ARG A 157 1.87 -9.65 -1.20
N ALA A 158 1.71 -8.69 -0.28
CA ALA A 158 0.62 -7.73 -0.30
C ALA A 158 0.65 -6.86 -1.55
N PHE A 159 1.84 -6.39 -1.94
CA PHE A 159 2.03 -5.60 -3.15
C PHE A 159 1.60 -6.37 -4.40
N ALA A 160 2.08 -7.60 -4.55
CA ALA A 160 1.73 -8.46 -5.69
C ALA A 160 0.22 -8.78 -5.74
N LYS A 161 -0.40 -9.10 -4.59
CA LYS A 161 -1.84 -9.40 -4.54
C LYS A 161 -2.69 -8.17 -4.91
N ALA A 162 -2.36 -7.00 -4.37
CA ALA A 162 -3.10 -5.76 -4.64
C ALA A 162 -2.93 -5.29 -6.10
N THR A 163 -1.69 -5.23 -6.60
CA THR A 163 -1.42 -4.82 -8.00
C THR A 163 -2.01 -5.77 -9.02
N ARG A 164 -2.00 -7.09 -8.74
CA ARG A 164 -2.69 -8.07 -9.58
C ARG A 164 -4.19 -7.77 -9.68
N ARG A 165 -4.86 -7.50 -8.56
CA ARG A 165 -6.28 -7.10 -8.59
C ARG A 165 -6.53 -5.78 -9.32
N LEU A 166 -5.65 -4.80 -9.17
CA LEU A 166 -5.72 -3.55 -9.95
C LEU A 166 -5.62 -3.79 -11.46
N ILE A 167 -4.80 -4.75 -11.89
CA ILE A 167 -4.64 -5.10 -13.31
C ILE A 167 -5.86 -5.84 -13.87
N LEU A 168 -6.40 -6.79 -13.09
CA LEU A 168 -7.41 -7.74 -13.55
C LEU A 168 -8.84 -7.22 -13.35
N ASP A 169 -9.08 -6.51 -12.25
CA ASP A 169 -10.44 -6.20 -11.78
C ASP A 169 -10.79 -4.71 -11.91
N CYS A 170 -9.81 -3.82 -12.18
CA CYS A 170 -10.03 -2.36 -12.18
C CYS A 170 -9.71 -1.70 -13.53
N THR A 171 -10.44 -0.63 -13.88
CA THR A 171 -10.30 0.09 -15.17
C THR A 171 -9.97 1.58 -15.03
N GLY A 172 -9.93 2.13 -13.81
CA GLY A 172 -9.73 3.56 -13.56
C GLY A 172 -8.29 4.04 -13.43
N ASN A 173 -8.17 5.28 -12.96
CA ASN A 173 -6.90 5.89 -12.57
C ASN A 173 -6.70 5.72 -11.07
N PHE A 174 -5.66 4.99 -10.71
CA PHE A 174 -5.36 4.59 -9.34
C PHE A 174 -4.32 5.48 -8.64
N ASP A 175 -3.97 6.62 -9.24
CA ASP A 175 -3.02 7.59 -8.67
C ASP A 175 -3.65 8.49 -7.59
N ARG A 176 -4.97 8.67 -7.60
CA ARG A 176 -5.66 9.55 -6.65
C ARG A 176 -6.40 8.75 -5.59
N SER A 177 -6.15 9.12 -4.34
CA SER A 177 -6.90 8.66 -3.18
C SER A 177 -7.96 9.72 -2.79
N GLY A 178 -9.12 9.31 -2.28
CA GLY A 178 -10.25 10.20 -1.98
C GLY A 178 -10.00 11.21 -0.85
N ASP A 179 -8.89 11.03 -0.12
CA ASP A 179 -8.38 11.85 0.98
C ASP A 179 -7.52 13.05 0.50
N GLY A 180 -7.38 13.23 -0.82
CA GLY A 180 -6.53 14.28 -1.40
C GLY A 180 -5.05 13.91 -1.42
N ILE A 181 -4.69 12.67 -1.08
CA ILE A 181 -3.33 12.14 -1.20
C ILE A 181 -3.12 11.69 -2.65
N THR A 182 -2.05 12.19 -3.27
CA THR A 182 -1.58 11.70 -4.57
C THR A 182 -0.58 10.58 -4.33
N LEU A 183 -0.90 9.36 -4.76
CA LEU A 183 -0.08 8.18 -4.45
C LEU A 183 1.27 8.21 -5.16
N SER A 184 1.37 8.88 -6.31
CA SER A 184 2.64 9.09 -7.01
C SER A 184 3.68 9.94 -6.26
N ASP A 185 3.27 10.65 -5.20
CA ASP A 185 4.21 11.34 -4.30
C ASP A 185 4.99 10.35 -3.42
N TYR A 186 4.45 9.14 -3.20
CA TYR A 186 4.98 8.13 -2.26
C TYR A 186 5.39 6.83 -2.95
N MET A 187 4.80 6.55 -4.11
CA MET A 187 5.09 5.37 -4.92
C MET A 187 5.61 5.84 -6.29
N PRO A 188 6.66 5.23 -6.86
CA PRO A 188 7.23 5.71 -8.12
C PRO A 188 6.23 5.69 -9.29
N PRO A 189 6.18 6.73 -10.15
CA PRO A 189 5.29 6.79 -11.32
C PRO A 189 5.36 5.56 -12.23
N ARG A 190 6.55 4.96 -12.37
CA ARG A 190 6.77 3.70 -13.11
C ARG A 190 5.91 2.52 -12.63
N VAL A 191 5.53 2.48 -11.35
CA VAL A 191 4.60 1.46 -10.83
C VAL A 191 3.23 1.64 -11.48
N PHE A 192 2.78 2.89 -11.59
CA PHE A 192 1.50 3.24 -12.20
C PHE A 192 1.49 2.96 -13.70
N GLU A 193 2.59 3.30 -14.37
CA GLU A 193 2.78 2.97 -15.79
C GLU A 193 2.79 1.45 -16.01
N ALA A 194 3.49 0.69 -15.18
CA ALA A 194 3.57 -0.76 -15.29
C ALA A 194 2.20 -1.43 -15.12
N VAL A 195 1.45 -1.06 -14.08
CA VAL A 195 0.09 -1.59 -13.86
C VAL A 195 -0.83 -1.21 -15.02
N SER A 196 -0.79 0.04 -15.49
CA SER A 196 -1.58 0.49 -16.64
C SER A 196 -1.23 -0.25 -17.93
N TYR A 197 0.06 -0.47 -18.17
CA TYR A 197 0.56 -1.22 -19.32
C TYR A 197 0.13 -2.69 -19.26
N CYS A 198 0.28 -3.34 -18.10
CA CYS A 198 -0.17 -4.71 -17.88
C CYS A 198 -1.67 -4.86 -18.10
N ARG A 199 -2.47 -3.90 -17.64
CA ARG A 199 -3.92 -3.86 -17.88
C ARG A 199 -4.24 -3.75 -19.36
N LEU A 200 -3.62 -2.82 -20.09
CA LEU A 200 -3.81 -2.69 -21.54
C LEU A 200 -3.41 -3.94 -22.31
N ARG A 201 -2.31 -4.60 -21.89
CA ARG A 201 -1.85 -5.85 -22.49
C ARG A 201 -2.84 -6.98 -22.24
N ALA A 202 -3.34 -7.13 -21.01
CA ALA A 202 -4.37 -8.11 -20.66
C ALA A 202 -5.66 -7.86 -21.45
N TRP A 203 -6.11 -6.60 -21.51
CA TRP A 203 -7.28 -6.20 -22.30
C TRP A 203 -7.12 -6.51 -23.79
N LYS A 204 -5.99 -6.16 -24.39
CA LYS A 204 -5.73 -6.44 -25.81
C LYS A 204 -5.78 -7.94 -26.10
N LYS A 205 -5.23 -8.78 -25.22
CA LYS A 205 -5.32 -10.23 -25.36
C LYS A 205 -6.77 -10.70 -25.29
N ILE A 206 -7.52 -10.24 -24.29
CA ILE A 206 -8.94 -10.62 -24.15
C ILE A 206 -9.72 -10.20 -25.39
N VAL A 207 -9.59 -8.96 -25.84
CA VAL A 207 -10.38 -8.44 -26.98
C VAL A 207 -9.94 -9.01 -28.32
N MET A 208 -8.65 -9.34 -28.52
CA MET A 208 -8.16 -9.81 -29.82
C MET A 208 -8.10 -11.33 -29.93
N GLU A 209 -7.80 -12.04 -28.85
CA GLU A 209 -7.57 -13.50 -28.86
C GLU A 209 -8.83 -14.28 -28.45
N VAL A 210 -9.67 -13.77 -27.55
CA VAL A 210 -10.90 -14.48 -27.14
C VAL A 210 -11.92 -14.59 -28.28
N PRO A 211 -12.15 -13.56 -29.12
CA PRO A 211 -13.01 -13.74 -30.29
C PRO A 211 -12.47 -14.77 -31.28
N LEU A 212 -11.15 -14.89 -31.43
CA LEU A 212 -10.56 -15.93 -32.29
C LEU A 212 -10.82 -17.35 -31.79
N LEU A 213 -11.01 -17.53 -30.47
CA LEU A 213 -11.42 -18.79 -29.86
C LEU A 213 -12.94 -19.05 -29.99
N GLN A 214 -13.76 -18.00 -30.07
CA GLN A 214 -15.21 -18.11 -30.29
C GLN A 214 -15.58 -18.56 -31.72
N PHE A 215 -14.71 -18.30 -32.70
CA PHE A 215 -14.96 -18.69 -34.10
C PHE A 215 -14.33 -20.04 -34.50
N GLY A 216 -13.70 -20.75 -33.56
CA GLY A 216 -12.90 -21.95 -33.86
C GLY A 216 -13.45 -23.30 -33.37
N HIS A 217 -14.38 -23.32 -32.41
CA HIS A 217 -14.86 -24.56 -31.77
C HIS A 217 -16.39 -24.62 -31.72
N ASP A 218 -16.94 -25.61 -32.44
CA ASP A 218 -18.38 -25.86 -32.58
C ASP A 218 -19.01 -26.40 -31.28
N ASP A 219 -18.21 -26.89 -30.33
CA ASP A 219 -18.66 -27.41 -29.03
C ASP A 219 -18.16 -26.53 -27.85
N ASP A 220 -19.05 -26.25 -26.89
CA ASP A 220 -18.79 -25.35 -25.75
C ASP A 220 -17.66 -25.87 -24.83
N VAL A 221 -17.45 -27.19 -24.75
CA VAL A 221 -16.41 -27.82 -23.90
C VAL A 221 -15.00 -27.59 -24.47
N ASP A 222 -14.84 -27.75 -25.78
CA ASP A 222 -13.56 -27.48 -26.46
C ASP A 222 -13.21 -25.99 -26.39
N ARG A 223 -14.22 -25.11 -26.45
CA ARG A 223 -14.04 -23.66 -26.32
C ARG A 223 -13.47 -23.26 -24.97
N ASP A 224 -14.00 -23.79 -23.88
CA ASP A 224 -13.53 -23.48 -22.52
C ASP A 224 -12.11 -24.03 -22.27
N GLU A 225 -11.78 -25.20 -22.83
CA GLU A 225 -10.46 -25.80 -22.74
C GLU A 225 -9.41 -25.04 -23.59
N ALA A 226 -9.79 -24.58 -24.80
CA ALA A 226 -8.93 -23.76 -25.65
C ALA A 226 -8.69 -22.34 -25.07
N ILE A 227 -9.68 -21.75 -24.40
CA ILE A 227 -9.51 -20.53 -23.61
C ILE A 227 -8.53 -20.81 -22.46
N ALA A 228 -8.73 -21.88 -21.68
CA ALA A 228 -7.83 -22.24 -20.59
C ALA A 228 -6.38 -22.48 -21.06
N ASP A 229 -6.17 -23.11 -22.22
CA ASP A 229 -4.86 -23.39 -22.80
C ASP A 229 -4.16 -22.15 -23.41
N ALA A 230 -4.91 -21.28 -24.10
CA ALA A 230 -4.39 -20.00 -24.59
C ALA A 230 -3.83 -19.16 -23.44
N PHE A 231 -4.50 -19.20 -22.29
CA PHE A 231 -4.05 -18.53 -21.09
C PHE A 231 -2.98 -19.30 -20.29
N GLN A 232 -2.95 -20.64 -20.32
CA GLN A 232 -1.93 -21.45 -19.65
C GLN A 232 -0.55 -21.41 -20.35
N SER A 233 -0.51 -21.33 -21.69
CA SER A 233 0.75 -21.34 -22.45
C SER A 233 1.67 -20.13 -22.14
N ASP A 234 1.08 -19.01 -21.74
CA ASP A 234 1.79 -17.78 -21.35
C ASP A 234 1.81 -17.54 -19.83
N ALA A 235 1.17 -18.40 -19.03
CA ALA A 235 1.17 -18.35 -17.56
C ALA A 235 2.51 -18.80 -16.94
N VAL A 236 3.57 -19.00 -17.73
CA VAL A 236 4.92 -19.34 -17.27
C VAL A 236 5.51 -18.26 -16.32
N GLY A 237 4.88 -17.09 -16.21
CA GLY A 237 5.16 -16.09 -15.16
C GLY A 237 4.05 -15.86 -14.13
N TRP A 238 2.83 -16.38 -14.29
CA TRP A 238 1.67 -16.05 -13.45
C TRP A 238 1.14 -17.25 -12.65
N ALA A 239 1.81 -18.40 -12.78
CA ALA A 239 1.45 -19.67 -12.18
C ALA A 239 1.60 -19.67 -10.65
N GLY A 240 0.55 -19.21 -9.96
CA GLY A 240 0.34 -19.46 -8.54
C GLY A 240 -1.10 -19.86 -8.20
N GLU A 241 -2.08 -19.59 -9.07
CA GLU A 241 -3.48 -19.93 -8.85
C GLU A 241 -4.20 -19.96 -10.19
N LYS A 242 -4.56 -21.16 -10.69
CA LYS A 242 -5.39 -21.34 -11.90
C LYS A 242 -6.76 -20.63 -11.81
N ARG A 243 -7.16 -20.23 -10.60
CA ARG A 243 -8.40 -19.52 -10.24
C ARG A 243 -8.58 -18.18 -11.00
N THR A 244 -7.52 -17.38 -11.09
CA THR A 244 -7.69 -15.97 -11.50
C THR A 244 -8.02 -15.73 -12.96
N ILE A 245 -7.66 -16.60 -13.89
CA ILE A 245 -7.82 -16.27 -15.31
C ILE A 245 -9.27 -16.42 -15.73
N ALA A 246 -9.91 -17.52 -15.30
CA ALA A 246 -11.35 -17.71 -15.47
C ALA A 246 -12.11 -16.62 -14.72
N ASP A 247 -11.76 -16.30 -13.46
CA ASP A 247 -12.38 -15.23 -12.67
C ASP A 247 -12.19 -13.84 -13.31
N THR A 248 -11.02 -13.56 -13.90
CA THR A 248 -10.72 -12.30 -14.61
C THR A 248 -11.50 -12.21 -15.91
N ALA A 249 -11.54 -13.29 -16.71
CA ALA A 249 -12.37 -13.36 -17.89
C ALA A 249 -13.86 -13.23 -17.51
N PHE A 250 -14.29 -13.81 -16.40
CA PHE A 250 -15.65 -13.70 -15.88
C PHE A 250 -15.98 -12.28 -15.43
N CYS A 251 -15.11 -11.60 -14.67
CA CYS A 251 -15.29 -10.21 -14.25
C CYS A 251 -15.31 -9.24 -15.45
N ILE A 252 -14.50 -9.50 -16.48
CA ILE A 252 -14.41 -8.67 -17.68
C ILE A 252 -15.57 -8.96 -18.65
N LEU A 253 -16.08 -10.19 -18.70
CA LEU A 253 -17.24 -10.58 -19.51
C LEU A 253 -18.58 -10.32 -18.80
N ASN A 254 -18.61 -10.15 -17.47
CA ASN A 254 -19.82 -9.84 -16.67
C ASN A 254 -20.28 -8.37 -16.74
N ILE A 255 -20.16 -7.73 -17.91
CA ILE A 255 -21.05 -6.60 -18.25
C ILE A 255 -22.48 -7.10 -18.55
N ARG A 256 -22.76 -8.41 -18.53
CA ARG A 256 -24.13 -8.97 -18.46
C ARG A 256 -24.24 -10.20 -17.53
N GLY A 257 -24.32 -9.90 -16.24
CA GLY A 257 -24.96 -10.63 -15.14
C GLY A 257 -24.97 -12.16 -15.11
N LEU A 258 -24.36 -12.76 -14.08
CA LEU A 258 -25.08 -13.50 -13.02
C LEU A 258 -24.12 -13.95 -11.90
N VAL A 259 -24.69 -14.10 -10.70
CA VAL A 259 -24.02 -14.18 -9.39
C VAL A 259 -23.76 -15.63 -8.91
N ASP A 260 -24.13 -16.67 -9.67
CA ASP A 260 -24.34 -17.99 -9.06
C ASP A 260 -23.26 -19.08 -9.34
N ALA A 261 -22.06 -18.73 -9.84
CA ALA A 261 -21.02 -19.74 -10.15
C ALA A 261 -19.80 -19.74 -9.20
N HIS A 262 -19.81 -18.91 -8.15
CA HIS A 262 -18.65 -18.73 -7.26
C HIS A 262 -18.43 -19.91 -6.28
N GLU A 263 -19.48 -20.66 -5.92
CA GLU A 263 -19.42 -21.63 -4.82
C GLU A 263 -18.85 -23.02 -5.16
N ALA A 264 -18.65 -23.33 -6.45
CA ALA A 264 -18.32 -24.70 -6.87
C ALA A 264 -16.82 -25.05 -6.96
N LEU A 265 -15.89 -24.09 -6.86
CA LEU A 265 -14.46 -24.34 -7.20
C LEU A 265 -13.47 -24.10 -6.03
N SER A 266 -13.97 -24.15 -4.79
CA SER A 266 -13.21 -23.70 -3.60
C SER A 266 -12.27 -24.71 -2.93
N LEU A 267 -11.90 -25.84 -3.54
CA LEU A 267 -11.12 -26.85 -2.83
C LEU A 267 -10.02 -27.49 -3.69
N SER A 268 -8.80 -26.96 -3.61
CA SER A 268 -7.55 -27.70 -3.30
C SER A 268 -6.32 -26.82 -3.53
N ALA A 269 -5.56 -26.56 -2.47
CA ALA A 269 -4.31 -25.79 -2.50
C ALA A 269 -3.12 -26.69 -2.15
N SER A 270 -2.04 -26.58 -2.92
CA SER A 270 -0.68 -26.86 -2.45
C SER A 270 0.30 -25.86 -3.10
N THR A 271 1.28 -25.44 -2.32
CA THR A 271 2.17 -24.28 -2.48
C THR A 271 3.38 -24.54 -3.39
N GLN A 272 3.84 -23.52 -4.15
CA GLN A 272 5.25 -23.07 -4.19
C GLN A 272 5.48 -21.83 -5.09
N ASP A 273 6.47 -21.04 -4.70
CA ASP A 273 6.82 -19.68 -5.14
C ASP A 273 7.23 -19.50 -6.61
N GLY A 274 6.82 -18.35 -7.19
CA GLY A 274 7.39 -17.76 -8.40
C GLY A 274 7.05 -16.25 -8.49
N CYS A 275 8.06 -15.35 -8.61
CA CYS A 275 7.81 -13.92 -8.83
C CYS A 275 7.33 -13.69 -10.27
N SER A 276 6.17 -13.05 -10.41
CA SER A 276 5.48 -12.81 -11.68
C SER A 276 5.95 -11.56 -12.46
N GLY A 277 7.16 -11.06 -12.18
CA GLY A 277 7.66 -9.79 -12.74
C GLY A 277 6.96 -8.54 -12.16
N LEU A 278 6.01 -8.71 -11.25
CA LEU A 278 5.28 -7.65 -10.54
C LEU A 278 5.67 -7.54 -9.06
N CYS A 279 6.69 -8.27 -8.60
CA CYS A 279 7.24 -8.05 -7.26
C CYS A 279 7.97 -6.70 -7.21
N VAL A 280 8.00 -6.06 -6.03
CA VAL A 280 8.53 -4.70 -5.82
C VAL A 280 9.90 -4.50 -6.50
N GLN A 281 10.80 -5.47 -6.33
CA GLN A 281 12.14 -5.43 -6.92
C GLN A 281 12.10 -5.38 -8.46
N CYS A 282 11.28 -6.22 -9.11
CA CYS A 282 11.15 -6.22 -10.57
C CYS A 282 10.59 -4.89 -11.12
N VAL A 283 9.69 -4.22 -10.38
CA VAL A 283 9.19 -2.90 -10.78
C VAL A 283 10.25 -1.82 -10.59
N LEU A 284 11.05 -1.91 -9.53
CA LEU A 284 12.18 -1.01 -9.29
C LEU A 284 13.30 -1.17 -10.33
N ASP A 285 13.47 -2.36 -10.89
CA ASP A 285 14.56 -2.66 -11.83
C ASP A 285 14.13 -2.59 -13.31
N GLY A 286 12.87 -2.25 -13.59
CA GLY A 286 12.33 -2.23 -14.97
C GLY A 286 12.09 -3.63 -15.57
N GLY A 287 12.17 -4.68 -14.74
CA GLY A 287 12.03 -6.07 -15.12
C GLY A 287 10.64 -6.48 -15.62
N TYR A 288 9.60 -5.66 -15.42
CA TYR A 288 8.26 -5.89 -15.99
C TYR A 288 8.22 -5.83 -17.53
N LEU A 289 9.29 -5.32 -18.16
CA LEU A 289 9.48 -5.35 -19.62
C LEU A 289 10.13 -6.66 -20.12
N THR A 290 10.60 -7.53 -19.22
CA THR A 290 11.35 -8.74 -19.54
C THR A 290 10.75 -9.97 -18.84
N THR A 291 10.77 -11.14 -19.48
CA THR A 291 10.09 -12.36 -18.99
C THR A 291 10.88 -13.15 -17.93
N ALA A 292 11.96 -12.62 -17.35
CA ALA A 292 12.83 -13.37 -16.45
C ALA A 292 13.24 -12.57 -15.20
N CYS A 293 12.83 -13.04 -14.03
CA CYS A 293 13.40 -12.65 -12.74
C CYS A 293 14.60 -13.55 -12.46
N SER A 294 15.81 -12.99 -12.31
CA SER A 294 16.98 -13.74 -11.83
C SER A 294 16.75 -14.10 -10.35
N LYS A 295 16.80 -15.39 -10.04
CA LYS A 295 16.63 -15.96 -8.68
C LYS A 295 17.80 -15.69 -7.74
N GLU A 296 18.76 -14.88 -8.15
CA GLU A 296 19.99 -14.65 -7.41
C GLU A 296 19.84 -13.35 -6.63
N ASP A 297 19.32 -13.49 -5.41
CA ASP A 297 19.75 -12.77 -4.19
C ASP A 297 18.73 -13.09 -3.09
N HIS A 298 18.98 -14.23 -2.44
CA HIS A 298 18.24 -14.74 -1.27
C HIS A 298 18.57 -13.94 0.00
#